data_AF-A0AAW6JLP0-F1
#
_entry.id   AF-A0AAW6JLP0-F1
#
_cell.length_a   1.000
_cell.length_b   1.000
_cell.length_c   1.000
_cell.angle_alpha   90.00
_cell.angle_beta   90.00
_cell.angle_gamma   90.00
#
_symmetry.space_group_name_H-M   'P 1'
#
loop_
_entity.id
_entity.type
_entity.pdbx_description
1 polymer ?
#
loop_
_entity_poly.entity_id
_entity_poly.type
_entity_poly.pdbx_seq_one_letter_code
_entity_poly.pdbx_strand_id
1 'polypeptide(L)' 'MAEQLNLPLSEYILRVLSIRQVLSNPPKTGAELVAYWQSEGIINSRPEITDSQVHARHLRHEAETRTRT' A
#
# COMPACT_ATOMS: atom_id res chain seq x y z
N MET A 1 -11.10 -3.54 2.50
CA MET A 1 -10.19 -4.67 2.78
C MET A 1 -9.92 -4.88 4.27
N ALA A 2 -9.63 -3.85 5.09
CA ALA A 2 -9.46 -4.02 6.55
C ALA A 2 -10.80 -4.19 7.32
N GLU A 3 -11.84 -3.45 6.95
CA GLU A 3 -13.18 -3.56 7.56
C GLU A 3 -13.90 -4.89 7.26
N GLN A 4 -13.49 -5.60 6.20
CA GLN A 4 -14.13 -6.86 5.80
C GLN A 4 -13.72 -8.06 6.66
N LEU A 5 -12.63 -7.93 7.45
CA LEU A 5 -12.10 -9.04 8.24
C LEU A 5 -12.61 -9.09 9.68
N ASN A 6 -13.28 -8.03 10.15
CA ASN A 6 -13.80 -7.93 11.52
C ASN A 6 -12.74 -8.28 12.60
N LEU A 7 -11.46 -8.04 12.30
CA LEU A 7 -10.34 -8.32 13.19
C LEU A 7 -9.96 -7.04 13.97
N PRO A 8 -9.55 -7.15 15.23
CA PRO A 8 -8.85 -6.08 15.92
C PRO A 8 -7.63 -5.63 15.11
N LEU A 9 -7.36 -4.32 15.11
CA LEU A 9 -6.24 -3.74 14.34
C LEU A 9 -4.91 -4.43 14.64
N SER A 10 -4.65 -4.77 15.90
CA SER A 10 -3.45 -5.50 16.31
C SER A 10 -3.32 -6.86 15.62
N GLU A 11 -4.41 -7.61 15.52
CA GLU A 11 -4.44 -8.94 14.90
C GLU A 11 -4.32 -8.85 13.38
N TYR A 12 -4.98 -7.86 12.77
CA TYR A 12 -4.81 -7.57 11.35
C TYR A 12 -3.35 -7.25 11.01
N ILE A 13 -2.70 -6.41 11.82
CA ILE A 13 -1.27 -6.09 11.65
C ILE A 13 -0.47 -7.39 11.70
N LEU A 14 -0.60 -8.20 12.76
CA LEU A 14 0.14 -9.47 12.90
C LEU A 14 -0.07 -10.42 11.72
N ARG A 15 -1.29 -10.50 11.18
CA ARG A 15 -1.59 -11.32 10.01
C ARG A 15 -0.91 -10.80 8.74
N VAL A 16 -0.92 -9.49 8.52
CA VAL A 16 -0.11 -8.89 7.45
C VAL A 16 1.38 -9.18 7.70
N LEU A 17 1.81 -9.18 8.97
CA LEU A 17 3.21 -9.42 9.32
C LEU A 17 3.66 -10.87 9.07
N SER A 18 2.74 -11.83 9.17
CA SER A 18 3.03 -13.25 9.01
C SER A 18 2.97 -13.70 7.55
N ILE A 19 2.14 -13.08 6.72
CA ILE A 19 1.96 -13.45 5.31
C ILE A 19 3.00 -12.81 4.40
N ARG A 20 3.53 -11.64 4.78
CA ARG A 20 4.48 -10.91 3.95
C ARG A 20 5.73 -11.74 3.64
N GLN A 21 5.99 -11.91 2.34
CA GLN A 21 7.24 -12.47 1.88
C GLN A 21 8.37 -11.50 2.20
N VAL A 22 9.31 -11.95 3.03
CA VAL A 22 10.58 -11.25 3.19
C VAL A 22 11.40 -11.52 1.94
N LEU A 23 11.73 -10.46 1.20
CA LEU A 23 12.58 -10.58 0.01
C LEU A 23 13.92 -11.18 0.42
N SER A 24 14.29 -12.33 -0.17
CA SER A 24 15.56 -13.01 0.14
C SER A 24 16.77 -12.18 -0.25
N ASN A 25 16.64 -11.31 -1.25
CA ASN A 25 17.65 -10.33 -1.65
C ASN A 25 16.98 -8.99 -1.90
N PRO A 26 16.76 -8.17 -0.85
CA PRO A 26 16.10 -6.88 -1.02
C PRO A 26 16.99 -5.93 -1.83
N PRO A 27 16.38 -5.04 -2.64
CA PRO A 27 17.12 -4.02 -3.38
C PRO A 27 17.89 -3.11 -2.40
N LYS A 28 19.16 -2.86 -2.69
CA LYS A 28 20.10 -2.10 -1.84
C LYS A 28 20.26 -0.66 -2.31
N THR A 29 19.88 -0.37 -3.55
CA THR A 29 19.98 0.95 -4.16
C THR A 29 18.63 1.39 -4.71
N GLY A 30 18.48 2.71 -4.94
CA GLY A 30 17.26 3.24 -5.55
C GLY A 30 16.99 2.68 -6.96
N ALA A 31 18.04 2.45 -7.74
CA ALA A 31 17.92 1.86 -9.08
C ALA A 31 17.43 0.41 -9.02
N GLU A 32 17.99 -0.40 -8.11
CA GLU A 32 17.52 -1.76 -7.88
C GLU A 32 16.06 -1.80 -7.42
N LEU A 33 15.64 -0.85 -6.57
CA LEU A 33 14.26 -0.75 -6.10
C LEU A 33 13.29 -0.45 -7.26
N VAL A 34 13.65 0.50 -8.13
CA VAL A 34 12.84 0.83 -9.31
C VAL A 34 12.75 -0.37 -10.26
N ALA A 35 13.87 -1.06 -10.50
CA ALA A 35 13.89 -2.26 -11.35
C ALA A 35 13.01 -3.37 -10.78
N TYR A 36 13.07 -3.61 -9.47
CA TYR A 36 12.21 -4.57 -8.78
C TYR A 36 10.72 -4.20 -8.92
N TRP A 37 10.33 -2.95 -8.68
CA TRP A 37 8.94 -2.54 -8.86
C TRP A 37 8.46 -2.66 -10.30
N GLN A 38 9.35 -2.46 -11.27
CA GLN A 38 9.01 -2.66 -12.67
C GLN A 38 8.83 -4.15 -13.01
N SER A 39 9.67 -5.05 -12.49
CA SER A 39 9.50 -6.50 -12.70
C SER A 39 8.24 -7.05 -12.04
N GLU A 40 7.84 -6.50 -10.89
CA GLU A 40 6.58 -6.83 -10.21
C GLU A 40 5.34 -6.17 -10.85
N GLY A 41 5.51 -5.40 -11.94
CA GLY A 41 4.41 -4.73 -12.64
C GLY A 41 3.74 -3.61 -11.83
N ILE A 42 4.39 -3.10 -10.79
CA ILE A 42 3.84 -2.05 -9.91
C ILE A 42 3.89 -0.69 -10.63
N ILE A 43 4.94 -0.43 -11.40
CA ILE A 43 5.10 0.81 -12.17
C ILE A 43 3.96 0.89 -13.21
N ASN A 44 3.25 2.02 -13.23
CA ASN A 44 2.08 2.28 -14.08
C ASN A 44 0.86 1.36 -13.85
N SER A 45 0.81 0.61 -12.73
CA SER A 45 -0.32 -0.27 -12.39
C SER A 45 -1.66 0.44 -12.13
N ARG A 46 -1.62 1.75 -11.89
CA ARG A 46 -2.79 2.59 -11.56
C ARG A 46 -2.94 3.75 -12.56
N PRO A 47 -3.20 3.48 -13.85
CA PRO A 47 -3.25 4.49 -14.89
C PRO A 47 -4.39 5.52 -14.70
N GLU A 48 -5.40 5.18 -13.91
CA GLU A 48 -6.49 6.09 -13.55
C GLU A 48 -6.07 7.18 -12.55
N ILE A 49 -4.91 7.02 -11.89
CA ILE A 49 -4.33 8.03 -11.01
C ILE A 49 -3.33 8.87 -11.81
N THR A 50 -3.84 9.88 -12.52
CA THR A 50 -3.02 10.78 -13.33
C THR A 50 -2.09 11.66 -12.49
N ASP A 51 -2.59 12.18 -11.36
CA ASP A 51 -1.82 12.97 -10.40
C ASP A 51 -1.92 12.30 -9.01
N SER A 52 -0.83 11.65 -8.63
CA SER A 52 -0.74 10.93 -7.36
C SER A 52 -0.83 11.86 -6.14
N GLN A 53 -0.40 13.12 -6.26
CA GLN A 53 -0.44 14.07 -5.16
C GLN A 53 -1.87 14.55 -4.90
N VAL A 54 -2.62 14.88 -5.97
CA VAL A 54 -4.04 15.26 -5.87
C VAL A 54 -4.84 14.10 -5.32
N HIS A 55 -4.64 12.89 -5.84
CA HIS A 55 -5.33 11.70 -5.33
C HIS A 55 -5.02 11.43 -3.85
N ALA A 56 -3.77 11.57 -3.42
CA ALA A 56 -3.39 11.41 -2.01
C ALA A 56 -3.97 12.50 -1.09
N ARG A 57 -4.21 13.72 -1.59
CA ARG A 57 -4.92 14.77 -0.84
C ARG A 57 -6.40 14.42 -0.68
N HIS A 58 -7.03 13.93 -1.75
CA HIS A 58 -8.42 13.46 -1.70
C HIS A 58 -8.61 12.35 -0.66
N LEU A 59 -7.77 11.31 -0.70
CA LEU A 59 -7.83 10.20 0.27
C LEU A 59 -7.67 10.67 1.73
N ARG A 60 -6.80 11.65 1.99
CA ARG A 60 -6.65 12.23 3.32
C ARG A 60 -7.91 12.96 3.75
N HIS A 61 -8.46 13.80 2.88
CA HIS A 61 -9.68 14.54 3.19
C HIS A 61 -10.87 13.60 3.49
N GLU A 62 -11.05 12.54 2.70
CA GLU A 62 -12.06 11.50 2.96
C GLU A 62 -11.84 10.78 4.30
N ALA A 63 -10.58 10.51 4.66
CA ALA A 63 -10.27 9.87 5.93
C ALA A 63 -10.52 10.81 7.13
N GLU A 64 -10.16 12.09 7.00
CA GLU A 64 -10.34 13.11 8.05
C GLU A 64 -11.82 13.42 8.32
N THR A 65 -12.63 13.44 7.26
CA THR A 65 -14.08 13.73 7.35
C THR A 65 -14.93 12.49 7.59
N ARG A 66 -14.32 11.30 7.67
CA ARG A 66 -15.01 10.04 7.93
C ARG A 66 -15.70 10.09 9.29
N THR A 67 -17.02 10.18 9.26
CA THR A 67 -17.84 10.09 10.47
C THR A 67 -17.77 8.65 10.99
N ARG A 68 -17.25 8.47 12.22
CA ARG A 68 -17.30 7.18 12.90
C ARG A 68 -18.73 6.96 13.38
N THR A 69 -19.53 6.25 12.59
CA THR A 69 -20.75 5.58 13.08
C THR A 69 -20.38 4.31 13.81
#